data_AF-A0A0Q8VZJ7-F1
#
_entry.id   AF-A0A0Q8VZJ7-F1
#
_cell.length_a   1.000
_cell.length_b   1.000
_cell.length_c   1.000
_cell.angle_alpha   90.00
_cell.angle_beta   90.00
_cell.angle_gamma   90.00
#
_symmetry.space_group_name_H-M   'P 1'
#
loop_
_entity.id
_entity.type
_entity.pdbx_description
1 polymer ?
#
loop_
_entity_poly.entity_id
_entity_poly.type
_entity_poly.pdbx_seq_one_letter_code
_entity_poly.pdbx_strand_id
1 'polypeptide(L)'
;MEREIRTRDAIAAATVCIPFLVFIATWIAWADRLPPAVSLRNDISDSSPMFPTWVVIVGVAIVLAGAGIGAIFAAAGGVGDTQSPRVPLFWAGAVAGFVCAIWIFQILFAINPPMNPGSASAVAGFTTIGAAAYGLIPFLIASKPKLRHAWAA
;
A
#
# COMPACT_ATOMS: atom_id res chain seq x y z
N MET A 1 22.23 -0.34 -21.21
CA MET A 1 22.22 -0.40 -19.73
C MET A 1 21.34 0.68 -19.10
N GLU A 2 21.46 1.96 -19.48
CA GLU A 2 20.64 3.05 -18.92
C GLU A 2 19.13 2.91 -19.19
N ARG A 3 18.75 2.50 -20.41
CA ARG A 3 17.35 2.22 -20.76
C ARG A 3 16.72 1.12 -19.91
N GLU A 4 17.50 0.09 -19.58
CA GLU A 4 17.04 -1.05 -18.76
C GLU A 4 16.80 -0.64 -17.30
N ILE A 5 17.69 0.18 -16.73
CA ILE A 5 17.53 0.79 -15.39
C ILE A 5 16.24 1.60 -15.33
N ARG A 6 16.02 2.48 -16.32
CA ARG A 6 14.80 3.30 -16.41
C ARG A 6 13.53 2.45 -16.53
N THR A 7 13.56 1.37 -17.31
CA THR A 7 12.42 0.44 -17.43
C THR A 7 12.14 -0.26 -16.09
N ARG A 8 13.17 -0.72 -15.37
CA ARG A 8 12.98 -1.37 -14.07
C ARG A 8 12.40 -0.44 -13.02
N ASP A 9 12.87 0.80 -12.96
CA ASP A 9 12.39 1.78 -11.99
C ASP A 9 10.96 2.22 -12.32
N ALA A 10 10.61 2.33 -13.61
CA ALA A 10 9.23 2.56 -14.04
C ALA A 10 8.30 1.39 -13.68
N ILE A 11 8.73 0.15 -13.86
CA ILE A 11 7.96 -1.04 -13.43
C ILE A 11 7.79 -1.04 -11.90
N ALA A 12 8.85 -0.75 -11.15
CA ALA A 12 8.78 -0.66 -9.69
C ALA A 12 7.76 0.41 -9.25
N ALA A 13 7.78 1.61 -9.84
CA ALA A 13 6.79 2.63 -9.56
C ALA A 13 5.36 2.19 -9.93
N ALA A 14 5.18 1.54 -11.09
CA ALA A 14 3.88 1.03 -11.50
C ALA A 14 3.32 0.01 -10.50
N THR A 15 4.17 -0.82 -9.90
CA THR A 15 3.72 -1.79 -8.88
C THR A 15 3.16 -1.12 -7.61
N VAL A 16 3.59 0.11 -7.28
CA VAL A 16 3.04 0.88 -6.14
C VAL A 16 1.60 1.36 -6.42
N CYS A 17 1.22 1.51 -7.69
CA CYS A 17 -0.13 1.92 -8.07
C CYS A 17 -1.16 0.77 -7.97
N ILE A 18 -0.72 -0.49 -7.98
CA ILE A 18 -1.61 -1.66 -7.94
C ILE A 18 -2.48 -1.69 -6.67
N PRO A 19 -1.95 -1.47 -5.45
CA PRO A 19 -2.78 -1.33 -4.25
C PRO A 19 -3.91 -0.31 -4.36
N PHE A 20 -3.69 0.82 -5.03
CA PHE A 20 -4.73 1.82 -5.29
C PHE A 20 -5.81 1.29 -6.23
N LEU A 21 -5.42 0.57 -7.29
CA LEU A 21 -6.38 -0.05 -8.21
C LEU A 21 -7.19 -1.15 -7.53
N VAL A 22 -6.56 -1.98 -6.69
CA VAL A 22 -7.25 -3.00 -5.87
C VAL A 22 -8.24 -2.33 -4.92
N PHE A 23 -7.84 -1.25 -4.27
CA PHE A 23 -8.74 -0.44 -3.44
C PHE A 23 -9.94 0.07 -4.23
N ILE A 24 -9.76 0.68 -5.40
CA ILE A 24 -10.88 1.17 -6.23
C ILE A 24 -11.80 0.02 -6.66
N ALA A 25 -11.24 -1.08 -7.15
CA ALA A 25 -12.03 -2.22 -7.62
C ALA A 25 -12.85 -2.84 -6.49
N THR A 26 -12.23 -3.02 -5.32
CA THR A 26 -12.93 -3.55 -4.13
C THR A 26 -13.93 -2.55 -3.57
N TRP A 27 -13.62 -1.26 -3.56
CA TRP A 27 -14.58 -0.22 -3.19
C TRP A 27 -15.83 -0.29 -4.07
N ILE A 28 -15.68 -0.28 -5.40
CA ILE A 28 -16.82 -0.31 -6.33
C ILE A 28 -17.64 -1.60 -6.15
N ALA A 29 -16.97 -2.75 -6.00
CA ALA A 29 -17.65 -4.03 -5.84
C ALA A 29 -18.47 -4.14 -4.55
N TRP A 30 -18.11 -3.38 -3.51
CA TRP A 30 -18.66 -3.55 -2.16
C TRP A 30 -19.27 -2.27 -1.57
N ALA A 31 -19.33 -1.17 -2.33
CA ALA A 31 -19.78 0.14 -1.86
C ALA A 31 -21.14 0.07 -1.15
N ASP A 32 -22.09 -0.65 -1.72
CA ASP A 32 -23.46 -0.77 -1.20
C ASP A 32 -23.57 -1.64 0.06
N ARG A 33 -22.51 -2.39 0.40
CA ARG A 33 -22.49 -3.30 1.56
C ARG A 33 -21.73 -2.74 2.75
N LEU A 34 -21.10 -1.58 2.60
CA LEU A 34 -20.33 -0.97 3.67
C LEU A 34 -21.27 -0.28 4.67
N PRO A 35 -20.98 -0.37 5.98
CA PRO A 35 -21.76 0.34 6.98
C PRO A 35 -21.63 1.85 6.76
N PRO A 36 -22.61 2.68 7.18
CA PRO A 36 -22.55 4.13 7.02
C PRO A 36 -21.49 4.80 7.93
N ALA A 37 -21.11 4.14 9.02
CA ALA A 37 -20.05 4.58 9.93
C ALA A 37 -19.23 3.39 10.43
N VAL A 38 -17.95 3.64 10.73
CA VAL A 38 -17.02 2.67 11.30
C VAL A 38 -16.58 3.17 12.68
N SER A 39 -16.57 2.28 13.67
CA SER A 39 -15.95 2.58 14.96
C SER A 39 -14.45 2.24 14.92
N LEU A 40 -13.62 3.18 15.36
CA LEU A 40 -12.24 2.84 15.74
C LEU A 40 -12.32 2.15 17.10
N ARG A 41 -12.60 0.85 17.09
CA ARG A 41 -12.66 0.06 18.33
C ARG A 41 -11.30 0.12 19.01
N ASN A 42 -11.29 0.73 20.18
CA ASN A 42 -10.17 0.70 21.11
C ASN A 42 -10.66 -0.04 22.35
N ASP A 43 -10.07 -1.19 22.67
CA ASP A 43 -10.46 -2.01 23.82
C ASP A 43 -10.21 -1.33 25.19
N ILE A 44 -9.75 -0.07 25.20
CA ILE A 44 -9.45 0.75 26.37
C ILE A 44 -10.63 1.69 26.75
N SER A 45 -11.67 1.83 25.91
CA SER A 45 -12.81 2.72 26.21
C SER A 45 -14.14 2.20 25.67
N ASP A 46 -15.18 2.22 26.53
CA ASP A 46 -16.56 1.88 26.17
C ASP A 46 -17.17 2.86 25.15
N SER A 47 -16.58 4.05 24.98
CA SER A 47 -16.98 5.04 23.97
C SER A 47 -15.96 5.07 22.82
N SER A 48 -16.18 4.24 21.80
CA SER A 48 -15.36 4.27 20.58
C SER A 48 -15.86 5.38 19.63
N PRO A 49 -15.00 6.30 19.17
CA PRO A 49 -15.39 7.32 18.21
C PRO A 49 -15.82 6.68 16.88
N MET A 50 -16.97 7.12 16.37
CA MET A 50 -17.51 6.71 15.08
C MET A 50 -17.11 7.72 14.00
N PHE A 51 -16.51 7.22 12.93
CA PHE A 51 -16.19 8.00 11.75
C PHE A 51 -17.15 7.63 10.62
N PRO A 52 -17.68 8.60 9.86
CA PRO A 52 -18.40 8.30 8.64
C PRO A 52 -17.51 7.48 7.72
N THR A 53 -18.05 6.41 7.14
CA THR A 53 -17.27 5.46 6.32
C THR A 53 -16.58 6.18 5.17
N TRP A 54 -17.27 7.12 4.52
CA TRP A 54 -16.69 7.91 3.43
C TRP A 54 -15.41 8.66 3.83
N VAL A 55 -15.24 9.09 5.09
CA VAL A 55 -14.01 9.76 5.56
C VAL A 55 -12.83 8.79 5.54
N VAL A 56 -13.05 7.56 6.03
CA VAL A 56 -12.03 6.51 6.03
C VAL A 56 -11.60 6.18 4.60
N ILE A 57 -12.57 6.08 3.69
CA ILE A 57 -12.30 5.79 2.27
C ILE A 57 -11.56 6.90 1.56
N VAL A 58 -11.96 8.16 1.78
CA VAL A 58 -11.23 9.30 1.24
C VAL A 58 -9.80 9.31 1.81
N GLY A 59 -9.62 9.06 3.10
CA GLY A 59 -8.30 8.96 3.73
C GLY A 59 -7.42 7.87 3.12
N VAL A 60 -7.96 6.65 2.97
CA VAL A 60 -7.26 5.53 2.30
C VAL A 60 -6.91 5.87 0.86
N ALA A 61 -7.85 6.45 0.11
CA ALA A 61 -7.64 6.85 -1.28
C ALA A 61 -6.50 7.87 -1.40
N ILE A 62 -6.47 8.89 -0.54
CA ILE A 62 -5.42 9.92 -0.54
C ILE A 62 -4.06 9.29 -0.25
N VAL A 63 -3.95 8.42 0.76
CA VAL A 63 -2.66 7.81 1.11
C VAL A 63 -2.15 6.91 0.00
N LEU A 64 -3.02 6.08 -0.59
CA LEU A 64 -2.66 5.19 -1.70
C LEU A 64 -2.28 5.97 -2.97
N ALA A 65 -3.06 7.01 -3.32
CA ALA A 65 -2.75 7.89 -4.45
C ALA A 65 -1.43 8.65 -4.23
N GLY A 66 -1.22 9.18 -3.02
CA GLY A 66 0.01 9.87 -2.63
C GLY A 66 1.24 8.97 -2.73
N ALA A 67 1.13 7.71 -2.28
CA ALA A 67 2.20 6.72 -2.43
C ALA A 67 2.51 6.43 -3.90
N GLY A 68 1.49 6.26 -4.76
CA GLY A 68 1.68 6.07 -6.20
C GLY A 68 2.34 7.27 -6.88
N ILE A 69 1.87 8.49 -6.59
CA ILE A 69 2.45 9.73 -7.10
C ILE A 69 3.92 9.87 -6.67
N GLY A 70 4.21 9.65 -5.38
CA GLY A 70 5.57 9.69 -4.84
C GLY A 70 6.50 8.68 -5.51
N ALA A 71 6.01 7.47 -5.79
CA ALA A 71 6.76 6.44 -6.49
C ALA A 71 7.09 6.83 -7.95
N ILE A 72 6.14 7.47 -8.65
CA ILE A 72 6.37 7.98 -10.02
C ILE A 72 7.46 9.05 -10.02
N PHE A 73 7.42 10.00 -9.08
CA PHE A 73 8.46 11.03 -8.95
C PHE A 73 9.82 10.42 -8.59
N ALA A 74 9.86 9.44 -7.69
CA ALA A 74 11.08 8.73 -7.32
C ALA A 74 11.73 8.01 -8.52
N ALA A 75 10.93 7.40 -9.40
CA ALA A 75 11.42 6.78 -10.63
C ALA A 75 11.87 7.80 -11.69
N ALA A 76 11.23 8.97 -11.75
CA ALA A 76 11.57 10.03 -12.70
C ALA A 76 12.89 10.76 -12.35
N GLY A 77 13.21 10.91 -11.06
CA GLY A 77 14.42 11.59 -10.58
C GLY A 77 15.76 10.88 -10.87
N GLY A 78 15.74 9.59 -11.26
CA GLY A 78 16.93 8.74 -11.40
C GLY A 78 17.87 9.01 -12.58
N VAL A 79 17.71 10.12 -13.33
CA VAL A 79 18.49 10.40 -14.56
C VAL A 79 19.73 11.26 -14.30
N GLY A 80 19.87 11.83 -13.10
CA GLY A 80 21.04 12.65 -12.75
C GLY A 80 21.46 12.60 -11.28
N ASP A 81 20.65 11.96 -10.42
CA ASP A 81 20.89 11.96 -8.99
C ASP A 81 21.74 10.76 -8.54
N THR A 82 22.67 11.01 -7.62
CA THR A 82 23.50 9.95 -7.02
C THR A 82 22.71 9.07 -6.05
N GLN A 83 21.46 9.43 -5.77
CA GLN A 83 20.58 8.72 -4.85
C GLN A 83 19.79 7.61 -5.56
N SER A 84 19.81 6.42 -4.95
CA SER A 84 19.07 5.26 -5.44
C SER A 84 17.57 5.42 -5.23
N PRO A 85 16.72 5.13 -6.24
CA PRO A 85 15.26 5.19 -6.10
C PRO A 85 14.70 4.10 -5.18
N ARG A 86 15.52 3.16 -4.71
CA ARG A 86 15.10 2.03 -3.87
C ARG A 86 14.47 2.42 -2.55
N VAL A 87 15.07 3.37 -1.82
CA VAL A 87 14.58 3.78 -0.50
C VAL A 87 13.21 4.46 -0.60
N PRO A 88 12.99 5.46 -1.48
CA PRO A 88 11.67 6.05 -1.62
C PRO A 88 10.64 5.05 -2.17
N LEU A 89 11.02 4.16 -3.11
CA LEU A 89 10.12 3.11 -3.61
C LEU A 89 9.77 2.06 -2.55
N PHE A 90 10.69 1.74 -1.63
CA PHE A 90 10.41 0.88 -0.48
C PHE A 90 9.36 1.50 0.43
N TRP A 91 9.52 2.76 0.81
CA TRP A 91 8.56 3.43 1.69
C TRP A 91 7.21 3.61 1.02
N ALA A 92 7.18 4.01 -0.25
CA ALA A 92 5.94 4.13 -1.01
C ALA A 92 5.23 2.76 -1.12
N GLY A 93 5.98 1.70 -1.43
CA GLY A 93 5.46 0.34 -1.46
C GLY A 93 4.94 -0.15 -0.10
N ALA A 94 5.71 0.05 0.97
CA ALA A 94 5.34 -0.37 2.32
C ALA A 94 4.07 0.34 2.80
N VAL A 95 3.96 1.66 2.60
CA VAL A 95 2.75 2.44 2.92
C VAL A 95 1.57 1.92 2.11
N ALA A 96 1.73 1.77 0.79
CA ALA A 96 0.64 1.31 -0.07
C ALA A 96 0.18 -0.11 0.29
N GLY A 97 1.11 -1.03 0.53
CA GLY A 97 0.82 -2.41 0.91
C GLY A 97 0.13 -2.50 2.27
N PHE A 98 0.62 -1.78 3.28
CA PHE A 98 0.05 -1.80 4.63
C PHE A 98 -1.35 -1.19 4.68
N VAL A 99 -1.55 -0.05 4.02
CA VAL A 99 -2.86 0.62 3.95
C VAL A 99 -3.88 -0.24 3.19
N CYS A 100 -3.46 -0.87 2.10
CA CYS A 100 -4.30 -1.82 1.37
C CYS A 100 -4.61 -3.07 2.20
N ALA A 101 -3.65 -3.57 2.99
CA ALA A 101 -3.85 -4.69 3.89
C ALA A 101 -4.89 -4.38 4.98
N ILE A 102 -4.83 -3.18 5.58
CA ILE A 102 -5.84 -2.70 6.52
C ILE A 102 -7.21 -2.63 5.82
N TRP A 103 -7.28 -2.07 4.63
CA TRP A 103 -8.53 -1.98 3.86
C TRP A 103 -9.17 -3.34 3.61
N ILE A 104 -8.39 -4.30 3.09
CA ILE A 104 -8.85 -5.67 2.81
C ILE A 104 -9.32 -6.35 4.10
N PHE A 105 -8.56 -6.21 5.18
CA PHE A 105 -8.94 -6.77 6.48
C PHE A 105 -10.31 -6.25 6.93
N GLN A 106 -10.51 -4.93 6.89
CA GLN A 106 -11.75 -4.30 7.34
C GLN A 106 -12.93 -4.66 6.45
N ILE A 107 -12.77 -4.69 5.13
CA ILE A 107 -13.81 -5.14 4.20
C ILE A 107 -14.23 -6.58 4.51
N LEU A 108 -13.27 -7.48 4.70
CA LEU A 108 -13.57 -8.90 4.90
C LEU A 108 -14.30 -9.14 6.22
N PHE A 109 -13.95 -8.40 7.27
CA PHE A 109 -14.67 -8.43 8.56
C PHE A 109 -16.04 -7.78 8.49
N ALA A 110 -16.22 -6.70 7.72
CA ALA A 110 -17.51 -6.06 7.55
C ALA A 110 -18.50 -6.95 6.78
N ILE A 111 -18.02 -7.68 5.76
CA ILE A 111 -18.86 -8.54 4.91
C ILE A 111 -19.08 -9.92 5.54
N ASN A 112 -18.08 -10.46 6.22
CA ASN A 112 -18.14 -11.77 6.88
C ASN A 112 -17.84 -11.58 8.38
N PRO A 113 -18.74 -10.93 9.14
CA PRO A 113 -18.54 -10.75 10.57
C PRO A 113 -18.42 -12.14 11.22
N PRO A 114 -17.34 -12.38 11.98
CA PRO A 114 -17.16 -13.69 12.59
C PRO A 114 -18.25 -13.93 13.63
N MET A 115 -18.76 -15.17 13.71
CA MET A 115 -19.75 -15.56 14.71
C MET A 115 -19.23 -15.35 16.14
N ASN A 116 -17.91 -15.48 16.34
CA ASN A 116 -17.23 -15.16 17.59
C ASN A 116 -16.27 -13.97 17.37
N PRO A 117 -16.34 -12.90 18.19
CA PRO A 117 -15.50 -11.71 18.05
C PRO A 117 -13.98 -11.98 18.09
N GLY A 118 -13.56 -13.11 18.67
CA GLY A 118 -12.15 -13.54 18.74
C GLY A 118 -11.69 -14.46 17.59
N SER A 119 -12.59 -14.91 16.71
CA SER A 119 -12.22 -15.79 15.59
C SER A 119 -11.98 -14.98 14.33
N ALA A 120 -10.71 -14.66 14.03
CA ALA A 120 -10.36 -14.08 12.75
C ALA A 120 -10.50 -15.12 11.63
N SER A 121 -11.10 -14.73 10.49
CA SER A 121 -11.10 -15.59 9.30
C SER A 121 -9.66 -15.81 8.83
N ALA A 122 -9.23 -17.07 8.71
CA ALA A 122 -7.90 -17.41 8.20
C ALA A 122 -7.67 -16.81 6.80
N VAL A 123 -8.72 -16.76 5.97
CA VAL A 123 -8.68 -16.12 4.65
C VAL A 123 -8.34 -14.63 4.79
N ALA A 124 -9.02 -13.91 5.70
CA ALA A 124 -8.73 -12.50 5.94
C ALA A 124 -7.28 -12.30 6.41
N GLY A 125 -6.81 -13.13 7.35
CA GLY A 125 -5.42 -13.10 7.81
C GLY A 125 -4.40 -13.28 6.68
N PHE A 126 -4.54 -14.33 5.86
CA PHE A 126 -3.63 -14.58 4.75
C PHE A 126 -3.68 -13.50 3.67
N THR A 127 -4.86 -12.99 3.33
CA THR A 127 -4.99 -11.89 2.35
C THR A 127 -4.35 -10.60 2.85
N THR A 128 -4.46 -10.31 4.15
CA THR A 128 -3.83 -9.14 4.77
C THR A 128 -2.31 -9.27 4.81
N ILE A 129 -1.78 -10.44 5.18
CA ILE A 129 -0.33 -10.72 5.14
C ILE A 129 0.20 -10.59 3.71
N GLY A 130 -0.50 -11.15 2.73
CA GLY A 130 -0.14 -11.05 1.31
C GLY A 130 -0.12 -9.59 0.82
N ALA A 131 -1.14 -8.80 1.17
CA ALA A 131 -1.21 -7.39 0.82
C ALA A 131 -0.11 -6.56 1.48
N ALA A 132 0.26 -6.87 2.73
CA ALA A 132 1.37 -6.22 3.40
C ALA A 132 2.72 -6.59 2.75
N ALA A 133 2.93 -7.88 2.46
CA ALA A 133 4.14 -8.38 1.81
C ALA A 133 4.31 -7.83 0.37
N TYR A 134 3.20 -7.55 -0.33
CA TYR A 134 3.21 -6.91 -1.64
C TYR A 134 3.99 -5.58 -1.63
N GLY A 135 4.00 -4.85 -0.50
CA GLY A 135 4.73 -3.60 -0.37
C GLY A 135 6.25 -3.70 -0.58
N LEU A 136 6.82 -4.91 -0.56
CA LEU A 136 8.25 -5.15 -0.82
C LEU A 136 8.58 -5.26 -2.32
N ILE A 137 7.59 -5.53 -3.18
CA ILE A 137 7.81 -5.77 -4.62
C ILE A 137 8.47 -4.58 -5.33
N PRO A 138 8.06 -3.32 -5.12
CA PRO A 138 8.71 -2.16 -5.74
C PRO A 138 10.22 -2.10 -5.43
N PHE A 139 10.60 -2.40 -4.19
CA PHE A 139 11.99 -2.40 -3.76
C PHE A 139 12.82 -3.51 -4.43
N LEU A 140 12.24 -4.71 -4.59
CA LEU A 140 12.91 -5.85 -5.22
C LEU A 140 13.20 -5.60 -6.71
N ILE A 141 12.29 -4.92 -7.40
CA ILE A 141 12.39 -4.62 -8.83
C ILE A 141 13.38 -3.47 -9.09
N ALA A 142 13.34 -2.44 -8.25
CA ALA A 142 14.11 -1.20 -8.40
C ALA A 142 15.63 -1.44 -8.58
N SER A 143 16.24 -0.60 -9.38
CA SER A 143 17.65 -0.70 -9.77
C SER A 143 18.58 -0.55 -8.58
N LYS A 144 19.69 -1.29 -8.57
CA LYS A 144 20.71 -1.23 -7.50
C LYS A 144 21.51 0.08 -7.60
N PRO A 145 21.95 0.65 -6.46
CA PRO A 145 22.91 1.76 -6.50
C PRO A 145 24.16 1.33 -7.27
N LYS A 146 24.66 2.20 -8.17
CA LYS A 146 25.97 2.02 -8.77
C LYS A 146 27.01 2.28 -7.69
N LEU A 147 27.70 1.24 -7.23
CA LEU A 147 28.93 1.40 -6.45
C LEU A 147 29.93 2.11 -7.37
N ARG A 148 30.17 3.41 -7.12
CA ARG A 148 31.32 4.08 -7.73
C ARG A 148 32.54 3.35 -7.17
N HIS A 149 33.31 2.68 -8.02
CA HIS A 149 34.61 2.13 -7.64
C HIS A 149 35.50 3.28 -7.17
N ALA A 150 35.55 3.48 -5.85
CA ALA A 150 36.41 4.45 -5.18
C ALA A 150 37.85 3.90 -4.99
N TRP A 151 38.38 3.20 -6.00
CA TRP A 151 39.71 2.59 -5.95
C TRP A 151 40.50 2.83 -7.24
N ALA A 152 40.60 4.11 -7.61
CA ALA A 152 41.59 4.58 -8.57
C ALA A 152 42.14 5.92 -8.06
N ALA A 153 42.92 5.86 -6.98
CA ALA A 153 43.82 6.91 -6.54
C ALA A 153 45.02 6.24 -5.87
#